data_AF-A0A2N0U0E8-F1
#
_entry.id   AF-A0A2N0U0E8-F1
#
_cell.length_a   1.000
_cell.length_b   1.000
_cell.length_c   1.000
_cell.angle_alpha   90.00
_cell.angle_beta   90.00
_cell.angle_gamma   90.00
#
_symmetry.space_group_name_H-M   'P 1'
#
loop_
_entity.id
_entity.type
_entity.pdbx_description
1 polymer ?
#
loop_
_entity_poly.entity_id
_entity_poly.type
_entity_poly.pdbx_seq_one_letter_code
_entity_poly.pdbx_strand_id
1 'polypeptide(L)' 'MSNLKGGKRNKWYLILGIIFLVYGTYRLYTHLTADETDNFGSILAVGFIVFGIYDLFRYFRKV' A
#
# COMPACT_ATOMS: atom_id res chain seq x y z
N MET A 1 33.46 5.72 -19.88
CA MET A 1 32.80 5.26 -18.63
C MET A 1 31.59 6.15 -18.38
N SER A 2 30.40 5.78 -18.86
CA SER A 2 29.18 6.60 -18.72
C SER A 2 28.59 6.41 -17.32
N ASN A 3 28.71 7.43 -16.47
CA ASN A 3 28.15 7.47 -15.12
C ASN A 3 26.66 7.86 -15.16
N LEU A 4 25.86 7.09 -15.90
CA LEU A 4 24.41 7.21 -15.86
C LEU A 4 23.91 6.49 -14.61
N LYS A 5 24.00 7.18 -13.46
CA LYS A 5 23.17 6.88 -12.28
C LYS A 5 21.69 7.09 -12.68
N GLY A 6 21.14 6.14 -13.44
CA GLY A 6 19.70 5.98 -13.55
C GLY A 6 19.18 5.75 -12.14
N GLY A 7 18.54 6.76 -11.56
CA GLY A 7 18.01 6.72 -10.20
C GLY A 7 17.32 5.38 -9.97
N LYS A 8 17.93 4.54 -9.13
CA LYS A 8 17.49 3.17 -8.88
C LYS A 8 16.11 3.30 -8.26
N ARG A 9 15.05 3.04 -9.06
CA ARG A 9 13.66 3.04 -8.57
C ARG A 9 13.62 2.17 -7.32
N ASN A 10 13.31 2.77 -6.18
CA ASN A 10 13.38 2.07 -4.91
C ASN A 10 12.20 1.10 -4.86
N LYS A 11 12.44 -0.14 -5.30
CA LYS A 11 11.42 -1.21 -5.40
C LYS A 11 10.73 -1.50 -4.08
N TRP A 12 11.33 -1.07 -2.97
CA TRP A 12 10.74 -1.10 -1.63
C TRP A 12 9.38 -0.40 -1.54
N TYR A 13 9.19 0.78 -2.14
CA TYR A 13 7.89 1.46 -2.14
C TYR A 13 6.82 0.68 -2.93
N LEU A 14 7.23 -0.01 -4.00
CA LEU A 14 6.32 -0.88 -4.75
C LEU A 14 5.92 -2.11 -3.92
N ILE A 15 6.88 -2.74 -3.24
CA ILE A 15 6.62 -3.93 -2.41
C ILE A 15 5.74 -3.56 -1.20
N LEU A 16 6.06 -2.48 -0.49
CA LEU A 16 5.26 -1.96 0.62
C LEU A 16 3.86 -1.58 0.16
N GLY A 17 3.73 -0.85 -0.95
CA GLY A 17 2.44 -0.46 -1.49
C GLY A 17 1.55 -1.65 -1.86
N ILE A 18 2.11 -2.69 -2.48
CA ILE A 18 1.36 -3.92 -2.80
C ILE A 18 0.94 -4.65 -1.52
N ILE A 19 1.85 -4.82 -0.55
CA ILE A 19 1.54 -5.51 0.71
C ILE A 19 0.42 -4.77 1.47
N PHE A 20 0.49 -3.44 1.56
CA PHE A 20 -0.53 -2.64 2.21
C PHE A 20 -1.86 -2.67 1.48
N LEU A 21 -1.86 -2.66 0.14
CA LEU A 21 -3.10 -2.85 -0.62
C LEU A 21 -3.70 -4.24 -0.40
N VAL A 22 -2.92 -5.31 -0.51
CA VAL A 22 -3.41 -6.68 -0.32
C VAL A 22 -3.97 -6.85 1.10
N TYR A 23 -3.22 -6.45 2.12
CA TYR A 23 -3.66 -6.56 3.51
C TYR A 23 -4.84 -5.66 3.83
N GLY A 24 -4.83 -4.40 3.38
CA GLY A 24 -5.91 -3.44 3.57
C GLY A 24 -7.21 -3.91 2.90
N THR A 25 -7.14 -4.42 1.67
CA THR A 25 -8.31 -4.94 0.95
C THR A 25 -8.84 -6.23 1.60
N TYR A 26 -7.95 -7.13 2.03
CA TYR A 26 -8.35 -8.33 2.77
C TYR A 26 -9.03 -7.97 4.11
N ARG A 27 -8.44 -7.05 4.88
CA ARG A 27 -9.00 -6.58 6.16
C ARG A 27 -10.36 -5.90 5.94
N LEU A 28 -10.49 -5.07 4.91
CA LEU A 28 -11.74 -4.44 4.54
C LEU A 28 -12.81 -5.48 4.17
N TYR A 29 -12.46 -6.49 3.38
CA TYR A 29 -13.36 -7.59 3.01
C TYR A 29 -13.81 -8.38 4.25
N THR A 30 -12.89 -8.72 5.14
CA THR A 30 -13.24 -9.41 6.40
C THR A 30 -14.13 -8.55 7.27
N HIS A 31 -13.95 -7.23 7.28
CA HIS A 31 -14.78 -6.32 8.05
C HIS A 31 -16.20 -6.19 7.47
N LEU A 32 -16.34 -6.21 6.14
CA LEU A 32 -17.64 -6.20 5.46
C LEU A 32 -18.42 -7.51 5.66
N THR A 33 -17.72 -8.62 5.92
CA THR A 33 -18.33 -9.96 6.04
C THR A 33 -18.45 -10.41 7.51
N ALA A 34 -17.88 -9.67 8.46
CA ALA A 34 -17.91 -10.03 9.88
C ALA A 34 -19.16 -9.48 10.57
N ASP A 35 -19.80 -10.34 11.37
CA ASP A 35 -20.92 -9.95 12.25
C ASP A 35 -20.46 -9.04 13.42
N GLU A 36 -19.19 -9.14 13.83
CA GLU A 36 -18.62 -8.25 14.85
C GLU A 36 -17.76 -7.13 14.25
N THR A 37 -18.15 -5.90 14.56
CA THR A 37 -17.51 -4.68 14.07
C THR A 37 -16.26 -4.36 14.89
N ASP A 38 -15.09 -4.80 14.44
CA ASP A 38 -13.81 -4.32 14.97
C ASP A 38 -13.46 -2.93 14.39
N ASN A 39 -13.86 -1.88 15.13
CA ASN A 39 -13.62 -0.48 14.75
C ASN A 39 -12.13 -0.14 14.55
N PHE A 40 -11.24 -0.75 15.33
CA PHE A 40 -9.80 -0.47 15.24
C PHE A 40 -9.20 -1.08 13.97
N GLY A 41 -9.60 -2.31 13.65
CA GLY A 41 -9.25 -2.99 12.41
C GLY A 41 -9.65 -2.22 11.15
N SER A 42 -10.79 -1.54 11.17
CA SER A 42 -11.30 -0.77 10.04
C SER A 42 -10.52 0.49 9.79
N ILE A 43 -10.18 1.22 10.86
CA ILE A 43 -9.35 2.43 10.78
C ILE A 43 -7.96 2.07 10.21
N LEU A 44 -7.39 0.95 10.67
CA LEU A 44 -6.15 0.40 10.12
C LEU A 44 -6.28 -0.03 8.65
N ALA A 45 -7.36 -0.68 8.27
CA ALA A 45 -7.61 -1.10 6.89
C ALA A 45 -7.65 0.11 5.94
N VAL A 46 -8.38 1.16 6.32
CA VAL A 46 -8.45 2.41 5.55
C VAL A 46 -7.07 3.07 5.46
N GLY A 47 -6.34 3.12 6.57
CA GLY A 47 -4.96 3.62 6.61
C GLY A 47 -4.05 2.89 5.63
N PHE A 48 -4.07 1.55 5.64
CA PHE A 48 -3.26 0.72 4.73
C PHE A 48 -3.66 0.88 3.25
N ILE A 49 -4.95 1.00 2.94
CA ILE A 49 -5.39 1.24 1.56
C ILE A 49 -4.89 2.60 1.06
N VAL A 50 -5.07 3.66 1.85
CA VAL A 50 -4.64 5.02 1.48
C VAL A 50 -3.12 5.09 1.32
N PHE A 51 -2.36 4.54 2.28
CA PHE A 51 -0.90 4.47 2.19
C PHE A 51 -0.41 3.61 1.03
N GLY A 52 -1.06 2.46 0.80
CA GLY A 52 -0.71 1.55 -0.29
C GLY A 52 -0.91 2.18 -1.66
N ILE A 53 -2.01 2.91 -1.87
CA ILE A 53 -2.27 3.68 -3.09
C ILE A 53 -1.26 4.81 -3.25
N TYR A 54 -0.94 5.55 -2.19
CA TYR A 54 0.04 6.63 -2.23
C TYR A 54 1.44 6.13 -2.61
N ASP A 55 1.90 5.04 -2.01
CA ASP A 55 3.21 4.44 -2.30
C ASP A 55 3.27 3.88 -3.73
N LEU A 56 2.20 3.22 -4.20
CA LEU A 56 2.10 2.79 -5.59
C LEU A 56 2.16 3.99 -6.54
N PHE A 57 1.35 5.02 -6.27
CA PHE A 57 1.27 6.22 -7.09
C PHE A 57 2.63 6.92 -7.15
N ARG A 58 3.30 7.09 -6.02
CA ARG A 58 4.66 7.67 -5.95
C ARG A 58 5.66 6.85 -6.75
N TYR A 59 5.62 5.52 -6.63
CA TYR A 59 6.51 4.63 -7.37
C TYR A 59 6.31 4.73 -8.89
N PHE A 60 5.06 4.73 -9.36
CA PHE A 60 4.76 4.83 -10.79
C PHE A 60 5.01 6.22 -11.35
N ARG A 61 4.78 7.27 -10.56
CA ARG A 61 4.89 8.66 -11.02
C ARG A 61 6.32 9.20 -11.00
N LYS A 62 7.32 8.42 -10.52
CA LYS A 62 8.73 8.85 -10.40
C LYS A 62 8.88 10.25 -9.75
N VAL A 63 8.02 10.57 -8.77
CA VAL A 63 8.10 11.81 -7.98
C VAL A 63 8.90 11.55 -6.71
#